data_AF-A0A6A1WB90-F1
#
_entry.id   AF-A0A6A1WB90-F1
#
_cell.length_a   1.000
_cell.length_b   1.000
_cell.length_c   1.000
_cell.angle_alpha   90.00
_cell.angle_beta   90.00
_cell.angle_gamma   90.00
#
_symmetry.space_group_name_H-M   'P 1'
#
loop_
_entity.id
_entity.type
_entity.pdbx_description
1 polymer ?
#
loop_
_entity_poly.entity_id
_entity_poly.type
_entity_poly.pdbx_seq_one_letter_code
_entity_poly.pdbx_strand_id
1 'polypeptide(L)'
;MGRVRTKTVKKSSRQVIERYYSRMTLDFHTNKKLLVEVAIIPSKRLRNKIAGFSTHLMKRIQKGPVRGISLKLQEEERERRMDFVPDVSAISTDHVEVDKETLDMLGALGMGDIPGLVQVDPVPVQAPAGGFGRGGAFGGPGKKY
;
A
#
# COMPACT_ATOMS: atom_id res chain seq x y z
N MET A 1 5.05 -16.08 -27.42
CA MET A 1 6.09 -15.41 -26.59
C MET A 1 5.59 -14.05 -26.11
N GLY A 2 5.69 -13.76 -24.79
CA GLY A 2 5.02 -12.61 -24.16
C GLY A 2 5.82 -11.29 -24.12
N ARG A 3 5.11 -10.16 -24.07
CA ARG A 3 5.66 -8.78 -24.05
C ARG A 3 6.10 -8.32 -22.64
N VAL A 4 6.78 -9.19 -21.89
CA VAL A 4 7.23 -8.90 -20.52
C VAL A 4 8.51 -8.05 -20.54
N ARG A 5 8.57 -7.01 -19.70
CA ARG A 5 9.73 -6.11 -19.61
C ARG A 5 10.73 -6.65 -18.58
N THR A 6 12.02 -6.58 -18.90
CA THR A 6 13.12 -7.05 -18.03
C THR A 6 13.35 -6.14 -16.82
N LYS A 7 14.06 -6.65 -15.81
CA LYS A 7 14.42 -5.89 -14.60
C LYS A 7 15.18 -4.60 -14.90
N THR A 8 16.05 -4.60 -15.91
CA THR A 8 16.83 -3.43 -16.34
C THR A 8 15.92 -2.30 -16.80
N VAL A 9 14.98 -2.58 -17.71
CA VAL A 9 14.00 -1.59 -18.19
C VAL A 9 13.15 -1.06 -17.04
N LYS A 10 12.67 -1.95 -16.16
CA LYS A 10 11.82 -1.55 -15.01
C LYS A 10 12.59 -0.67 -14.03
N LYS A 11 13.83 -1.04 -13.66
CA LYS A 11 14.67 -0.30 -12.71
C LYS A 11 15.05 1.08 -13.25
N SER A 12 15.57 1.14 -14.48
CA SER A 12 15.97 2.40 -15.11
C SER A 12 14.79 3.37 -15.27
N SER A 13 13.61 2.86 -15.62
CA SER A 13 12.43 3.73 -15.79
C SER A 13 11.99 4.37 -14.47
N ARG A 14 12.02 3.63 -13.35
CA ARG A 14 11.68 4.20 -12.03
C ARG A 14 12.69 5.29 -11.63
N GLN A 15 13.98 5.01 -11.81
CA GLN A 15 15.05 5.95 -11.47
C GLN A 15 14.96 7.27 -12.26
N VAL A 16 14.60 7.21 -13.55
CA VAL A 16 14.41 8.42 -14.36
C VAL A 16 13.18 9.21 -13.88
N ILE A 17 12.09 8.52 -13.51
CA ILE A 17 10.87 9.15 -13.00
C ILE A 17 11.11 9.84 -11.66
N GLU A 18 11.78 9.19 -10.72
CA GLU A 18 12.08 9.74 -9.38
C GLU A 18 12.91 11.04 -9.47
N ARG A 19 13.86 11.11 -10.41
CA ARG A 19 14.78 12.25 -10.54
C ARG A 19 14.27 13.37 -11.43
N TYR A 20 13.51 13.05 -12.49
CA TYR A 20 13.14 13.99 -13.54
C TYR A 20 11.63 14.07 -13.76
N TYR A 21 10.84 13.85 -12.70
CA TYR A 21 9.38 13.88 -12.77
C TYR A 21 8.83 15.14 -13.43
N SER A 22 9.36 16.32 -13.06
CA SER A 22 8.93 17.63 -13.57
C SER A 22 9.11 17.81 -15.09
N ARG A 23 10.07 17.11 -15.70
CA ARG A 23 10.36 17.20 -17.14
C ARG A 23 9.63 16.13 -17.94
N MET A 24 9.18 15.05 -17.29
CA MET A 24 8.59 13.91 -17.97
C MET A 24 7.10 14.13 -18.24
N THR A 25 6.61 13.56 -19.34
CA THR A 25 5.22 13.74 -19.79
C THR A 25 4.54 12.39 -20.05
N LEU A 26 3.29 12.40 -20.52
CA LEU A 26 2.57 11.18 -20.93
C LEU A 26 2.93 10.72 -22.35
N ASP A 27 3.54 11.58 -23.15
CA ASP A 27 3.86 11.30 -24.54
C ASP A 27 5.14 10.47 -24.67
N PHE A 28 5.15 9.58 -25.67
CA PHE A 28 6.27 8.71 -25.93
C PHE A 28 7.42 9.44 -26.64
N HIS A 29 7.12 10.35 -27.57
CA HIS A 29 8.14 10.98 -28.39
C HIS A 29 8.94 12.01 -27.60
N THR A 30 8.28 12.80 -26.76
CA THR A 30 8.92 13.72 -25.81
C THR A 30 9.83 12.97 -24.84
N ASN A 31 9.32 11.95 -24.15
CA ASN A 31 10.10 11.16 -23.18
C ASN A 31 11.27 10.43 -23.84
N LYS A 32 11.09 9.96 -25.08
CA LYS A 32 12.18 9.35 -25.87
C LYS A 32 13.30 10.35 -26.15
N LYS A 33 13.00 11.63 -26.43
CA LYS A 33 14.00 12.69 -26.62
C LYS A 33 14.68 13.04 -25.29
N LEU A 34 13.91 13.23 -24.22
CA LEU A 34 14.43 13.50 -22.88
C LEU A 34 15.41 12.42 -22.41
N LEU A 35 15.13 11.15 -22.67
CA LEU A 35 16.04 10.04 -22.33
C LEU A 35 17.37 10.06 -23.08
N VAL A 36 17.49 10.80 -24.19
CA VAL A 36 18.78 11.01 -24.89
C VAL A 36 19.65 11.99 -24.11
N GLU A 37 19.04 13.02 -23.52
CA GLU A 37 19.74 14.05 -22.75
C GLU A 37 20.10 13.56 -21.34
N VAL A 38 19.18 12.83 -20.72
CA VAL A 38 19.27 12.46 -19.29
C VAL A 38 20.16 11.24 -19.06
N ALA A 39 20.24 10.31 -20.01
CA ALA A 39 20.90 9.03 -19.80
C ALA A 39 21.64 8.53 -21.04
N ILE A 40 22.85 8.01 -20.81
CA ILE A 40 23.64 7.33 -21.85
C ILE A 40 23.07 5.91 -22.02
N ILE A 41 22.20 5.73 -23.02
CA ILE A 41 21.59 4.43 -23.33
C ILE A 41 22.24 3.89 -24.61
N PRO A 42 22.90 2.71 -24.55
CA PRO A 42 23.76 2.23 -25.64
C PRO A 42 23.00 1.81 -26.90
N SER A 43 21.71 1.43 -26.78
CA SER A 43 20.93 0.99 -27.94
C SER A 43 19.57 1.67 -28.07
N LYS A 44 19.19 1.95 -29.31
CA LYS A 44 17.88 2.48 -29.70
C LYS A 44 16.73 1.61 -29.17
N ARG A 45 16.89 0.29 -29.21
CA ARG A 45 15.85 -0.67 -28.74
C ARG A 45 15.65 -0.58 -27.23
N LEU A 46 16.72 -0.44 -26.44
CA LEU A 46 16.60 -0.25 -24.99
C LEU A 46 15.98 1.10 -24.66
N ARG A 47 16.40 2.17 -25.35
CA ARG A 47 15.82 3.52 -25.19
C ARG A 47 14.32 3.52 -25.40
N ASN A 48 13.85 2.89 -26.48
CA ASN A 48 12.42 2.82 -26.79
C ASN A 48 11.64 1.99 -25.75
N LYS A 49 12.23 0.90 -25.21
CA LYS A 49 11.61 0.12 -24.14
C LYS A 49 11.48 0.91 -22.84
N ILE A 50 12.51 1.68 -22.48
CA ILE A 50 12.51 2.53 -21.28
C ILE A 50 11.52 3.68 -21.44
N ALA A 51 11.53 4.39 -22.57
CA ALA A 51 10.56 5.45 -22.88
C ALA A 51 9.12 4.94 -22.78
N GLY A 52 8.82 3.79 -23.40
CA GLY A 52 7.48 3.22 -23.39
C GLY A 52 7.02 2.66 -22.05
N PHE A 53 7.95 2.17 -21.21
CA PHE A 53 7.60 1.75 -19.85
C PHE A 53 7.45 2.95 -18.91
N SER A 54 8.24 3.99 -19.11
CA SER A 54 8.16 5.24 -18.35
C SER A 54 6.82 5.96 -18.59
N THR A 55 6.33 6.03 -19.84
CA THR A 55 4.99 6.57 -20.12
C THR A 55 3.87 5.75 -19.47
N HIS A 56 4.00 4.42 -19.42
CA HIS A 56 3.05 3.57 -18.71
C HIS A 56 3.03 3.86 -17.21
N LEU A 57 4.19 4.09 -16.60
CA LEU A 57 4.27 4.46 -15.18
C LEU A 57 3.68 5.85 -14.94
N MET A 58 3.96 6.82 -15.80
CA MET A 58 3.37 8.17 -15.71
C MET A 58 1.84 8.15 -15.76
N LYS A 59 1.25 7.38 -16.68
CA LYS A 59 -0.21 7.19 -16.75
C LYS A 59 -0.80 6.52 -15.50
N ARG A 60 0.00 5.69 -14.81
CA ARG A 60 -0.44 5.07 -13.54
C ARG A 60 -0.32 6.04 -12.38
N ILE A 61 0.73 6.85 -12.33
CA ILE A 61 0.94 7.89 -11.31
C ILE A 61 -0.24 8.87 -11.30
N GLN A 62 -0.76 9.23 -12.47
CA GLN A 62 -1.96 10.09 -12.56
C GLN A 62 -3.21 9.49 -11.92
N LYS A 63 -3.34 8.16 -11.92
CA LYS A 63 -4.48 7.46 -11.31
C LYS A 63 -4.29 7.22 -9.82
N GLY A 64 -3.07 7.33 -9.32
CA GLY A 64 -2.74 7.08 -7.92
C GLY A 64 -1.27 6.73 -7.70
N PRO A 65 -0.86 6.60 -6.44
CA PRO A 65 0.52 6.30 -6.08
C PRO A 65 0.94 4.93 -6.63
N VAL A 66 2.12 4.87 -7.25
CA VAL A 66 2.66 3.64 -7.82
C VAL A 66 3.70 3.05 -6.87
N ARG A 67 3.51 1.79 -6.48
CA ARG A 67 4.42 1.09 -5.57
C ARG A 67 5.87 1.11 -6.07
N GLY A 68 6.79 1.56 -5.22
CA GLY A 68 8.23 1.58 -5.47
C GLY A 68 8.69 2.69 -6.40
N ILE A 69 7.94 3.80 -6.45
CA ILE A 69 8.38 5.09 -6.99
C ILE A 69 8.07 6.09 -5.89
N SER A 70 9.07 6.81 -5.40
CA SER A 70 8.83 7.96 -4.53
C SER A 70 9.02 9.25 -5.30
N LEU A 71 8.06 10.15 -5.15
CA LEU A 71 8.14 11.50 -5.67
C LEU A 71 8.36 12.39 -4.46
N LYS A 72 9.30 13.34 -4.54
CA LYS A 72 9.54 14.30 -3.45
C LYS A 72 8.25 15.01 -3.01
N LEU A 73 7.40 15.35 -3.99
CA LEU A 73 6.08 15.93 -3.74
C LEU A 73 5.18 15.04 -2.86
N GLN A 74 5.23 13.72 -3.08
CA GLN A 74 4.46 12.76 -2.27
C GLN A 74 5.05 12.57 -0.87
N GLU A 75 6.38 12.66 -0.75
CA GLU A 75 7.07 12.58 0.54
C GLU A 75 6.71 13.80 1.40
N GLU A 76 6.75 15.01 0.84
CA GLU A 76 6.38 16.25 1.55
C GLU A 76 4.90 16.28 1.97
N GLU A 77 3.97 15.87 1.10
CA GLU A 77 2.55 15.77 1.48
C GLU A 77 2.30 14.68 2.54
N ARG A 78 3.05 13.58 2.47
CA ARG A 78 2.96 12.50 3.46
C ARG A 78 3.49 12.95 4.81
N GLU A 79 4.60 13.67 4.86
CA GLU A 79 5.14 14.24 6.10
C GLU A 79 4.13 15.20 6.74
N ARG A 80 3.59 16.17 5.97
CA ARG A 80 2.56 17.09 6.50
C ARG A 80 1.33 16.39 7.06
N ARG A 81 0.91 15.27 6.46
CA ARG A 81 -0.23 14.48 6.97
C ARG A 81 0.12 13.70 8.22
N MET A 82 1.34 13.18 8.32
CA MET A 82 1.80 12.42 9.50
C MET A 82 2.11 13.33 10.69
N ASP A 83 2.63 14.53 10.42
CA ASP A 83 2.94 15.56 11.44
C ASP A 83 1.69 16.26 11.96
N PHE A 84 0.54 16.04 11.30
CA PHE A 84 -0.74 16.55 11.77
C PHE A 84 -1.15 15.84 13.06
N VAL A 85 -0.91 16.50 14.18
CA VAL A 85 -1.43 16.11 15.49
C VAL A 85 -2.82 16.73 15.66
N PRO A 86 -3.90 15.94 15.79
CA PRO A 86 -5.22 16.48 16.04
C PRO A 86 -5.29 17.10 17.44
N ASP A 87 -6.16 18.11 17.60
CA ASP A 87 -6.36 18.80 18.89
C ASP A 87 -6.80 17.84 20.01
N VAL A 88 -7.58 16.81 19.66
CA VAL A 88 -7.99 15.74 20.56
C VAL A 88 -7.29 14.45 20.16
N SER A 89 -6.54 13.89 21.09
CA SER A 89 -5.85 12.61 20.89
C SER A 89 -6.84 11.46 20.96
N ALA A 90 -6.73 10.50 20.04
CA ALA A 90 -7.57 9.29 20.03
C ALA A 90 -7.40 8.42 21.29
N ILE A 91 -6.30 8.59 22.04
CA ILE A 91 -6.01 7.90 23.30
C ILE A 91 -6.75 8.55 24.48
N SER A 92 -7.11 9.83 24.36
CA SER A 92 -7.83 10.56 25.41
C SER A 92 -9.30 10.16 25.36
N THR A 93 -9.62 8.97 25.86
CA THR A 93 -10.99 8.50 26.03
C THR A 93 -11.41 8.69 27.49
N ASP A 94 -12.65 9.14 27.71
CA ASP A 94 -13.21 9.33 29.05
C ASP A 94 -13.47 7.99 29.78
N HIS A 95 -13.57 6.91 29.00
CA HIS A 95 -13.82 5.55 29.47
C HIS A 95 -12.80 4.59 28.86
N VAL A 96 -12.22 3.75 29.72
CA VAL A 96 -11.28 2.68 29.38
C VAL A 96 -11.93 1.36 29.79
N GLU A 97 -12.28 0.55 28.80
CA GLU A 97 -12.89 -0.77 29.02
C GLU A 97 -11.81 -1.79 29.37
N VAL A 98 -11.98 -2.49 30.49
CA VAL A 98 -10.96 -3.39 31.06
C VAL A 98 -11.60 -4.71 31.48
N ASP A 99 -10.91 -5.82 31.23
CA ASP A 99 -11.32 -7.14 31.68
C ASP A 99 -11.13 -7.31 33.20
N LYS A 100 -11.81 -8.29 33.80
CA LYS A 100 -11.73 -8.53 35.24
C LYS A 100 -10.30 -8.83 35.73
N GLU A 101 -9.55 -9.66 34.99
CA GLU A 101 -8.18 -10.04 35.37
C GLU A 101 -7.20 -8.85 35.29
N THR A 102 -7.40 -7.93 34.35
CA THR A 102 -6.56 -6.74 34.19
C THR A 102 -6.87 -5.69 35.25
N LEU A 103 -8.10 -5.62 35.75
CA LEU A 103 -8.49 -4.77 36.87
C LEU A 103 -7.85 -5.24 38.19
N ASP A 104 -7.83 -6.55 38.44
CA ASP A 104 -7.16 -7.15 39.60
C ASP A 104 -5.64 -6.91 39.56
N MET A 105 -5.04 -7.03 38.36
CA MET A 105 -3.63 -6.70 38.13
C MET A 105 -3.32 -5.22 38.43
N LEU A 106 -4.16 -4.29 37.95
CA LEU A 106 -4.00 -2.85 38.21
C LEU A 106 -4.12 -2.54 39.71
N GLY A 107 -5.02 -3.23 40.42
CA GLY A 107 -5.12 -3.14 41.88
C GLY A 107 -3.85 -3.60 42.60
N ALA A 108 -3.26 -4.72 42.18
CA ALA A 108 -2.01 -5.25 42.76
C ALA A 108 -0.79 -4.35 42.51
N LEU A 109 -0.78 -3.61 41.39
CA LEU A 109 0.27 -2.65 41.03
C LEU A 109 0.07 -1.27 41.67
N GLY A 110 -1.00 -1.06 42.44
CA GLY A 110 -1.32 0.21 43.08
C GLY A 110 -1.86 1.28 42.11
N MET A 111 -2.39 0.85 40.96
CA MET A 111 -2.99 1.71 39.92
C MET A 111 -4.51 1.53 39.82
N GLY A 112 -5.17 1.17 40.92
CA GLY A 112 -6.62 0.92 40.94
C GLY A 112 -7.50 2.17 40.82
N ASP A 113 -6.98 3.35 41.19
CA ASP A 113 -7.75 4.60 41.25
C ASP A 113 -7.68 5.44 39.96
N ILE A 114 -7.38 4.81 38.82
CA ILE A 114 -7.34 5.53 37.53
C ILE A 114 -8.79 5.92 37.14
N PRO A 115 -9.05 7.21 36.89
CA PRO A 115 -10.37 7.66 36.47
C PRO A 115 -10.75 7.09 35.10
N GLY A 116 -11.99 6.61 34.95
CA GLY A 116 -12.52 6.13 33.68
C GLY A 116 -12.42 4.62 33.43
N LEU A 117 -11.92 3.82 34.38
CA LEU A 117 -11.93 2.36 34.26
C LEU A 117 -13.36 1.79 34.33
N VAL A 118 -13.77 1.04 33.31
CA VAL A 118 -15.07 0.36 33.23
C VAL A 118 -14.82 -1.12 32.99
N GLN A 119 -15.30 -1.98 33.89
CA GLN A 119 -15.25 -3.42 33.67
C GLN A 119 -16.26 -3.83 32.59
N VAL A 120 -15.80 -4.57 31.58
CA VAL A 120 -16.67 -5.13 30.54
C VAL A 120 -16.54 -6.66 30.55
N ASP A 121 -17.67 -7.36 30.47
CA ASP A 121 -17.67 -8.81 30.34
C ASP A 121 -17.37 -9.22 28.88
N PRO A 122 -16.54 -10.25 28.64
CA PRO A 122 -16.16 -10.63 27.29
C PRO A 122 -17.38 -11.06 26.49
N VAL A 123 -17.67 -10.32 25.42
CA VAL A 123 -18.75 -10.66 24.48
C VAL A 123 -18.37 -11.98 23.80
N PRO A 124 -19.22 -13.03 23.83
CA PRO A 124 -18.93 -14.28 23.17
C PRO A 124 -18.85 -14.04 21.66
N VAL A 125 -17.65 -14.14 21.11
CA VAL A 125 -17.40 -14.09 19.67
C VAL A 125 -18.15 -15.28 19.06
N GLN A 126 -19.30 -15.02 18.41
CA GLN A 126 -20.02 -16.04 17.67
C GLN A 126 -19.12 -16.52 16.54
N ALA A 127 -18.60 -17.74 16.68
CA ALA A 127 -17.84 -18.40 15.64
C ALA A 127 -18.68 -18.39 14.35
N PRO A 128 -18.13 -17.98 13.19
CA PRO A 128 -18.85 -18.08 11.94
C PRO A 128 -19.20 -19.56 11.73
N ALA A 129 -20.49 -19.85 11.64
CA ALA A 129 -21.03 -21.17 11.31
C ALA A 129 -20.66 -21.51 9.86
N GLY A 130 -19.42 -21.95 9.66
CA GLY A 130 -18.88 -22.37 8.36
C GLY A 130 -18.32 -23.78 8.50
N GLY A 131 -19.16 -24.78 8.28
CA GLY A 131 -18.78 -26.19 8.30
C GLY A 131 -17.72 -26.50 7.24
N PHE A 132 -16.49 -26.75 7.68
CA PHE A 132 -15.48 -27.44 6.87
C PHE A 132 -15.70 -28.95 6.98
N GLY A 133 -16.70 -29.44 6.23
CA GLY A 133 -16.90 -30.87 5.98
C GLY A 133 -15.88 -31.39 4.96
N ARG A 134 -14.93 -32.19 5.43
CA ARG A 134 -13.98 -32.94 4.61
C ARG A 134 -14.60 -34.32 4.30
N GLY A 135 -14.88 -34.61 3.03
CA GLY A 135 -15.06 -35.99 2.54
C GLY A 135 -16.31 -36.24 1.70
N GLY A 136 -16.11 -36.60 0.42
CA GLY A 136 -17.17 -37.12 -0.45
C GLY A 136 -16.86 -36.98 -1.93
N ALA A 137 -15.99 -37.86 -2.45
CA ALA A 137 -15.84 -38.07 -3.89
C ALA A 137 -17.00 -38.93 -4.43
N PHE A 138 -17.51 -38.58 -5.62
CA PHE A 138 -17.98 -39.44 -6.75
C PHE A 138 -19.23 -38.89 -7.48
N GLY A 139 -19.16 -38.87 -8.82
CA GLY A 139 -20.29 -39.15 -9.72
C GLY A 139 -20.95 -37.96 -10.44
N GLY A 140 -20.70 -37.80 -11.74
CA GLY A 140 -21.38 -36.84 -12.68
C GLY A 140 -22.82 -37.25 -13.06
N PRO A 141 -23.37 -36.96 -14.27
CA PRO A 141 -22.88 -36.10 -15.37
C PRO A 141 -23.93 -35.10 -15.93
N GLY A 142 -23.45 -34.11 -16.72
CA GLY A 142 -24.09 -33.66 -17.98
C GLY A 142 -25.34 -32.76 -17.94
N LYS A 143 -25.22 -31.57 -18.53
CA LYS A 143 -26.28 -31.02 -19.39
C LYS A 143 -25.70 -30.08 -20.45
N LYS A 144 -25.98 -30.44 -21.71
CA LYS A 144 -25.91 -29.59 -22.90
C LYS A 144 -26.84 -28.39 -22.69
N TYR A 145 -26.44 -27.19 -23.09
CA TYR A 145 -26.85 -26.47 -24.30
C TYR A 145 -25.89 -25.29 -24.50
#